data_AF-A0A5B7V5N0-F1
#
_entry.id   AF-A0A5B7V5N0-F1
#
_cell.length_a   1.000
_cell.length_b   1.000
_cell.length_c   1.000
_cell.angle_alpha   90.00
_cell.angle_beta   90.00
_cell.angle_gamma   90.00
#
_symmetry.space_group_name_H-M   'P 1'
#
loop_
_entity.id
_entity.type
_entity.pdbx_description
1 polymer ?
#
loop_
_entity_poly.entity_id
_entity_poly.type
_entity_poly.pdbx_seq_one_letter_code
_entity_poly.pdbx_strand_id
1 'polypeptide(L)'
;MAGTRLGGSVTETATGNDFGEAARQAASALRRVAAWRMPASRWAAVAAALDAVGQSWQARDGERLRLATARLALAGPRLVATRHEDDPLVPAPPEVYERSNLLVTEILNRLEAPPPGGGEDGSPGGSSDDVSRGASDDGDGAGA
;
A
#
# COMPACT_ATOMS: atom_id res chain seq x y z
N MET A 1 21.39 38.77 29.41
CA MET A 1 21.69 37.82 28.32
C MET A 1 21.37 36.43 28.84
N ALA A 2 20.25 35.84 28.43
CA ALA A 2 19.73 34.59 28.97
C ALA A 2 19.46 33.58 27.86
N GLY A 3 20.21 32.48 27.90
CA GLY A 3 19.68 31.11 27.78
C GLY A 3 19.09 30.67 26.44
N THR A 4 19.95 30.37 25.47
CA THR A 4 19.62 29.42 24.39
C THR A 4 19.62 28.00 24.96
N ARG A 5 18.43 27.43 25.19
CA ARG A 5 18.23 25.97 25.27
C ARG A 5 16.89 25.61 24.63
N LEU A 6 16.91 25.43 23.31
CA LEU A 6 15.93 24.61 22.61
C LEU A 6 16.61 23.26 22.32
N GLY A 7 16.62 22.42 23.35
CA GLY A 7 16.64 20.98 23.15
C GLY A 7 15.23 20.57 22.75
N GLY A 8 15.06 20.17 21.50
CA GLY A 8 13.80 19.67 20.95
C GLY A 8 14.12 18.69 19.85
N SER A 9 14.08 17.41 20.19
CA SER A 9 14.30 16.25 19.35
C SER A 9 13.39 16.28 18.11
N VAL A 10 13.91 16.66 16.94
CA VAL A 10 13.14 16.68 15.66
C VAL A 10 13.55 15.56 14.69
N THR A 11 14.62 14.81 14.95
CA THR A 11 15.15 13.87 13.95
C THR A 11 14.50 12.48 13.96
N GLU A 12 13.70 12.11 14.97
CA GLU A 12 13.19 10.73 15.08
C GLU A 12 11.85 10.49 14.37
N THR A 13 11.12 11.55 14.00
CA THR A 13 9.86 11.47 13.23
C THR A 13 10.02 11.74 11.74
N ALA A 14 11.14 12.35 11.31
CA ALA A 14 11.37 12.68 9.90
C ALA A 14 11.50 11.41 9.05
N THR A 15 12.42 10.50 9.41
CA THR A 15 12.73 9.31 8.61
C THR A 15 11.55 8.33 8.47
N GLY A 16 10.72 8.19 9.52
CA GLY A 16 9.50 7.37 9.46
C GLY A 16 8.43 7.96 8.55
N ASN A 17 8.30 9.28 8.54
CA ASN A 17 7.33 9.98 7.69
C ASN A 17 7.80 10.06 6.23
N ASP A 18 9.11 10.22 5.98
CA ASP A 18 9.74 10.20 4.66
C ASP A 18 9.49 8.88 3.92
N PHE A 19 9.65 7.74 4.61
CA PHE A 19 9.41 6.42 4.02
C PHE A 19 7.92 6.22 3.69
N GLY A 20 7.02 6.59 4.61
CA GLY A 20 5.58 6.48 4.39
C GLY A 20 5.09 7.36 3.23
N GLU A 21 5.63 8.57 3.08
CA GLU A 21 5.33 9.45 1.96
C GLU A 21 5.88 8.88 0.64
N ALA A 22 7.12 8.41 0.64
CA ALA A 22 7.73 7.74 -0.51
C ALA A 22 6.92 6.51 -0.95
N ALA A 23 6.41 5.73 0.01
CA ALA A 23 5.57 4.57 -0.26
C ALA A 23 4.22 4.95 -0.89
N ARG A 24 3.56 6.00 -0.38
CA ARG A 24 2.32 6.52 -1.00
C ARG A 24 2.54 7.02 -2.42
N GLN A 25 3.66 7.71 -2.66
CA GLN A 25 4.05 8.16 -4.00
C GLN A 25 4.32 6.98 -4.93
N ALA A 26 5.03 5.96 -4.44
CA ALA A 26 5.29 4.72 -5.16
C ALA A 26 3.98 4.01 -5.54
N ALA A 27 3.05 3.82 -4.59
CA ALA A 27 1.75 3.19 -4.85
C ALA A 27 0.94 3.96 -5.91
N SER A 28 0.94 5.30 -5.85
CA SER A 28 0.28 6.14 -6.85
C SER A 28 0.92 6.04 -8.25
N ALA A 29 2.25 5.91 -8.32
CA ALA A 29 2.95 5.66 -9.57
C ALA A 29 2.64 4.26 -10.13
N LEU A 30 2.69 3.23 -9.29
CA LEU A 30 2.43 1.83 -9.67
C LEU A 30 1.00 1.63 -10.20
N ARG A 31 -0.01 2.27 -9.58
CA ARG A 31 -1.40 2.23 -10.08
C ARG A 31 -1.53 2.79 -11.50
N ARG A 32 -0.71 3.78 -11.86
CA ARG A 32 -0.72 4.36 -13.20
C ARG A 32 -0.09 3.44 -14.24
N VAL A 33 0.89 2.61 -13.86
CA VAL A 33 1.55 1.63 -14.75
C VAL A 33 0.52 0.69 -15.39
N ALA A 34 -0.46 0.22 -14.61
CA ALA A 34 -1.53 -0.66 -15.11
C ALA A 34 -2.39 -0.02 -16.22
N ALA A 35 -2.45 1.32 -16.27
CA ALA A 35 -3.19 2.06 -17.29
C ALA A 35 -2.31 2.50 -18.47
N TRP A 36 -0.99 2.26 -18.42
CA TRP A 36 -0.09 2.69 -19.49
C TRP A 36 -0.22 1.81 -20.74
N ARG A 37 -0.10 2.47 -21.89
CA ARG A 37 0.08 1.82 -23.19
C ARG A 37 1.34 2.39 -23.81
N MET A 38 2.29 1.52 -24.14
CA MET A 38 3.58 1.94 -24.69
C MET A 38 4.18 0.83 -25.55
N PRO A 39 5.18 1.14 -26.38
CA PRO A 39 5.94 0.17 -27.16
C PRO A 39 6.43 -1.02 -26.33
N ALA A 40 6.39 -2.22 -26.89
CA ALA A 40 6.89 -3.46 -26.27
C ALA A 40 8.31 -3.28 -25.70
N SER A 41 9.18 -2.63 -26.49
CA SER A 41 10.58 -2.35 -26.17
C SER A 41 10.78 -1.49 -24.91
N ARG A 42 9.78 -0.69 -24.52
CA ARG A 42 9.87 0.19 -23.32
C ARG A 42 9.44 -0.51 -22.03
N TRP A 43 8.65 -1.59 -22.13
CA TRP A 43 8.22 -2.34 -20.95
C TRP A 43 9.37 -3.00 -20.20
N ALA A 44 10.50 -3.31 -20.86
CA ALA A 44 11.71 -3.81 -20.19
C ALA A 44 12.29 -2.81 -19.17
N ALA A 45 12.28 -1.51 -19.50
CA ALA A 45 12.73 -0.46 -18.58
C ALA A 45 11.75 -0.30 -17.40
N VAL A 46 10.45 -0.45 -17.65
CA VAL A 46 9.42 -0.46 -16.60
C VAL A 46 9.62 -1.66 -15.67
N ALA A 47 9.86 -2.86 -16.21
CA ALA A 47 10.09 -4.07 -15.42
C ALA A 47 11.32 -3.93 -14.50
N ALA A 48 12.43 -3.38 -15.00
CA ALA A 48 13.62 -3.10 -14.20
C ALA A 48 13.35 -2.06 -13.09
N ALA A 49 12.55 -1.03 -13.39
CA ALA A 49 12.16 -0.04 -12.39
C ALA A 49 11.26 -0.63 -11.31
N LEU A 50 10.32 -1.52 -11.67
CA LEU A 50 9.47 -2.24 -10.71
C LEU A 50 10.29 -3.12 -9.77
N ASP A 51 11.29 -3.82 -10.30
CA ASP A 51 12.19 -4.64 -9.50
C ASP A 51 12.98 -3.78 -8.48
N ALA A 52 13.51 -2.62 -8.93
CA ALA A 52 14.18 -1.67 -8.05
C ALA A 52 13.25 -1.09 -6.95
N VAL A 53 11.97 -0.84 -7.27
CA VAL A 53 10.96 -0.42 -6.28
C VAL A 53 10.74 -1.54 -5.25
N GLY A 54 10.59 -2.78 -5.70
CA GLY A 54 10.42 -3.94 -4.81
C GLY A 54 11.62 -4.15 -3.87
N GLN A 55 12.85 -4.07 -4.40
CA GLN A 55 14.07 -4.17 -3.59
C GLN A 55 14.16 -3.05 -2.55
N SER A 56 13.83 -1.81 -2.94
CA SER A 56 13.87 -0.65 -2.03
C SER A 56 12.80 -0.73 -0.94
N TRP A 57 11.63 -1.27 -1.29
CA TRP A 57 10.56 -1.55 -0.33
C TRP A 57 10.97 -2.58 0.72
N GLN A 58 11.58 -3.69 0.31
CA GLN A 58 12.08 -4.72 1.23
C GLN A 58 13.21 -4.20 2.12
N ALA A 59 14.10 -3.38 1.57
CA ALA A 59 15.19 -2.74 2.30
C ALA A 59 14.72 -1.63 3.27
N ARG A 60 13.43 -1.24 3.23
CA ARG A 60 12.87 -0.10 3.98
C ARG A 60 13.65 1.21 3.78
N ASP A 61 14.21 1.39 2.59
CA ASP A 61 15.03 2.56 2.25
C ASP A 61 14.17 3.58 1.48
N GLY A 62 13.74 4.62 2.19
CA GLY A 62 12.84 5.64 1.65
C GLY A 62 13.46 6.44 0.50
N GLU A 63 14.76 6.70 0.56
CA GLU A 63 15.45 7.47 -0.47
C GLU A 63 15.62 6.65 -1.75
N ARG A 64 16.02 5.38 -1.61
CA ARG A 64 16.05 4.46 -2.76
C ARG A 64 14.65 4.23 -3.34
N LEU A 65 13.61 4.18 -2.49
CA LEU A 65 12.23 4.05 -2.94
C LEU A 65 11.77 5.27 -3.74
N ARG A 66 12.10 6.50 -3.30
CA ARG A 66 11.84 7.74 -4.06
C ARG A 66 12.56 7.72 -5.41
N LEU A 67 13.84 7.34 -5.41
CA LEU A 67 14.65 7.32 -6.62
C LEU A 67 14.18 6.24 -7.62
N ALA A 68 13.80 5.06 -7.13
CA ALA A 68 13.21 4.01 -7.94
C ALA A 68 11.83 4.43 -8.51
N THR A 69 11.01 5.12 -7.71
CA THR A 69 9.73 5.69 -8.15
C THR A 69 9.91 6.76 -9.23
N ALA A 70 10.92 7.63 -9.09
CA ALA A 70 11.27 8.62 -10.11
C ALA A 70 11.70 7.96 -11.43
N ARG A 71 12.51 6.88 -11.35
CA ARG A 71 12.88 6.08 -12.52
C ARG A 71 11.67 5.43 -13.19
N LEU A 72 10.74 4.91 -12.40
CA LEU A 72 9.49 4.36 -12.91
C LEU A 72 8.67 5.44 -13.66
N ALA A 73 8.57 6.64 -13.09
CA ALA A 73 7.88 7.76 -13.74
C ALA A 73 8.57 8.20 -15.05
N LEU A 74 9.90 8.18 -15.11
CA LEU A 74 10.68 8.48 -16.31
C LEU A 74 10.53 7.39 -17.39
N ALA A 75 10.35 6.13 -16.99
CA ALA A 75 10.08 5.01 -17.88
C ALA A 75 8.64 5.00 -18.42
N GLY A 76 7.76 5.82 -17.84
CA GLY A 76 6.38 5.98 -18.27
C GLY A 76 6.20 6.55 -19.67
N PRO A 77 4.96 6.54 -20.20
CA PRO A 77 4.66 7.13 -21.49
C PRO A 77 4.97 8.63 -21.43
N ARG A 78 6.00 9.05 -22.17
CA ARG A 78 6.33 10.47 -22.32
C ARG A 78 5.18 11.16 -23.04
N LEU A 79 4.55 12.13 -22.38
CA LEU A 79 3.50 12.99 -22.96
C LEU A 79 4.02 13.86 -24.12
N VAL A 80 5.33 13.93 -24.33
CA VAL A 80 5.92 14.51 -25.54
C VAL A 80 5.66 13.53 -26.68
N ALA A 81 4.54 13.76 -27.35
CA ALA A 81 4.09 13.07 -28.55
C ALA A 81 5.06 13.29 -29.73
N THR A 82 6.27 12.76 -29.65
CA THR A 82 7.02 12.43 -30.87
C THR A 82 6.46 11.12 -31.38
N ARG A 83 5.37 11.26 -32.12
CA ARG A 83 4.75 10.28 -33.02
C ARG A 83 5.87 9.48 -33.71
N HIS A 84 6.26 8.34 -33.15
CA HIS A 84 6.93 7.29 -33.92
C HIS A 84 5.79 6.44 -34.44
N GLU A 85 5.39 6.72 -35.68
CA GLU A 85 4.20 6.18 -36.35
C GLU A 85 4.25 4.67 -36.63
N ASP A 86 5.13 3.90 -35.98
CA ASP A 86 5.42 2.52 -36.36
C ASP A 86 5.35 1.49 -35.21
N ASP A 87 5.42 1.89 -33.94
CA ASP A 87 5.44 0.91 -32.84
C ASP A 87 4.05 0.76 -32.18
N PRO A 88 3.42 -0.44 -32.23
CA PRO A 88 2.10 -0.65 -31.67
C PRO A 88 2.11 -0.43 -30.15
N LEU A 89 1.22 0.45 -29.69
CA LEU A 89 1.00 0.68 -28.26
C LEU A 89 0.33 -0.54 -27.65
N VAL A 90 1.13 -1.40 -27.02
CA VAL A 90 0.63 -2.58 -26.31
C VAL A 90 0.33 -2.25 -24.84
N PRO A 91 -0.68 -2.89 -24.24
CA PRO A 91 -0.92 -2.80 -22.80
C PRO A 91 0.25 -3.43 -22.01
N ALA A 92 0.22 -3.24 -20.69
CA ALA A 92 1.20 -3.86 -19.79
C ALA A 92 1.24 -5.39 -20.00
N PRO A 93 2.44 -5.98 -20.16
CA PRO A 93 2.62 -7.42 -20.10
C PRO A 93 2.05 -7.96 -18.78
N PRO A 94 1.52 -9.20 -18.77
CA PRO A 94 0.90 -9.79 -17.58
C PRO A 94 1.84 -9.76 -16.37
N GLU A 95 3.13 -10.07 -16.57
CA GLU A 95 4.14 -10.04 -15.50
C GLU A 95 4.32 -8.65 -14.87
N VAL A 96 4.26 -7.60 -15.68
CA VAL A 96 4.39 -6.20 -15.23
C VAL A 96 3.12 -5.79 -14.46
N TYR A 97 1.96 -6.19 -14.97
CA TYR A 97 0.67 -5.92 -14.34
C TYR A 97 0.55 -6.59 -12.97
N GLU A 98 0.81 -7.90 -12.90
CA GLU A 98 0.74 -8.68 -11.66
C GLU A 98 1.72 -8.14 -10.62
N ARG A 99 2.99 -7.90 -11.00
CA ARG A 99 4.00 -7.37 -10.09
C ARG A 99 3.65 -5.97 -9.57
N SER A 100 3.12 -5.10 -10.43
CA SER A 100 2.65 -3.77 -10.02
C SER A 100 1.48 -3.86 -9.04
N ASN A 101 0.52 -4.76 -9.30
CA ASN A 101 -0.65 -4.93 -8.45
C ASN A 101 -0.28 -5.48 -7.07
N LEU A 102 0.58 -6.51 -7.02
CA LEU A 102 1.10 -7.08 -5.77
C LEU A 102 1.80 -6.01 -4.92
N LEU A 103 2.68 -5.20 -5.52
CA LEU A 103 3.38 -4.14 -4.79
C LEU A 103 2.42 -3.05 -4.28
N VAL A 104 1.40 -2.68 -5.06
CA VAL A 104 0.36 -1.73 -4.61
C VAL A 104 -0.39 -2.29 -3.40
N THR A 105 -0.85 -3.53 -3.47
CA THR A 105 -1.56 -4.19 -2.37
C THR A 105 -0.70 -4.26 -1.11
N GLU A 106 0.55 -4.70 -1.24
CA GLU A 106 1.51 -4.78 -0.12
C GLU A 106 1.77 -3.41 0.53
N ILE A 107 1.98 -2.37 -0.28
CA ILE A 107 2.23 -1.02 0.21
C ILE A 107 1.01 -0.46 0.94
N LEU A 108 -0.19 -0.59 0.34
CA LEU A 108 -1.42 -0.06 0.94
C LEU A 108 -1.77 -0.81 2.23
N ASN A 109 -1.77 -2.13 2.22
CA ASN A 109 -2.06 -2.95 3.39
C ASN A 109 -1.12 -2.60 4.56
N ARG A 110 0.16 -2.36 4.27
CA ARG A 110 1.13 -1.98 5.29
C ARG A 110 1.01 -0.54 5.79
N LEU A 111 0.51 0.38 4.97
CA LEU A 111 0.22 1.76 5.37
C LEU A 111 -1.08 1.88 6.17
N GLU A 112 -2.04 0.97 5.93
CA GLU A 112 -3.33 0.91 6.61
C GLU A 112 -3.32 0.02 7.87
N ALA A 113 -2.33 -0.87 7.99
CA ALA A 113 -2.18 -1.73 9.16
C ALA A 113 -2.01 -0.87 10.44
N PRO A 114 -2.92 -0.98 11.43
CA PRO A 114 -2.71 -0.37 12.72
C PRO A 114 -1.42 -0.94 13.34
N PRO A 115 -0.67 -0.15 14.14
CA PRO A 115 0.54 -0.65 14.77
C PRO A 115 0.21 -1.93 15.57
N PRO A 116 1.07 -2.97 15.52
CA PRO A 116 0.90 -4.17 16.33
C PRO A 116 1.16 -3.80 17.80
N GLY A 117 0.15 -3.24 18.46
CA GLY A 117 0.24 -2.74 19.84
C GLY A 117 -1.09 -2.28 20.44
N GLY A 118 -2.22 -2.60 19.81
CA GLY A 118 -3.56 -2.33 20.35
C GLY A 118 -4.23 -3.55 20.99
N GLY A 119 -3.46 -4.60 21.29
CA GLY A 119 -3.92 -5.72 22.10
C GLY A 119 -3.41 -5.53 23.52
N GLU A 120 -4.32 -5.68 24.49
CA GLU A 120 -4.07 -5.85 25.92
C GLU A 120 -3.96 -4.58 26.77
N ASP A 121 -5.12 -4.02 27.14
CA ASP A 121 -5.35 -3.65 28.54
C ASP A 121 -6.56 -4.47 29.06
N GLY A 122 -6.23 -5.50 29.85
CA GLY A 122 -7.03 -6.04 30.96
C GLY A 122 -8.50 -6.41 30.74
N SER A 123 -8.76 -7.71 30.50
CA SER A 123 -9.89 -8.39 31.15
C SER A 123 -9.74 -8.31 32.69
N PRO A 124 -10.81 -8.28 33.52
CA PRO A 124 -11.50 -9.53 33.84
C PRO A 124 -12.99 -9.43 34.28
N GLY A 125 -13.69 -10.56 34.22
CA GLY A 125 -14.96 -10.79 34.93
C GLY A 125 -16.13 -10.94 33.96
N GLY A 126 -16.64 -12.14 33.67
CA GLY A 126 -16.93 -13.15 34.67
C GLY A 126 -18.06 -12.65 35.58
N SER A 127 -19.27 -12.53 35.04
CA SER A 127 -20.47 -12.77 35.82
C SER A 127 -21.51 -13.38 34.88
N SER A 128 -21.62 -14.70 34.98
CA SER A 128 -22.93 -15.33 34.99
C SER A 128 -23.86 -14.54 35.92
N ASP A 129 -25.09 -14.33 35.46
CA ASP A 129 -26.35 -14.36 36.19
C ASP A 129 -27.39 -13.74 35.22
N ASP A 130 -28.40 -14.52 34.81
CA ASP A 130 -29.74 -14.47 35.42
C ASP A 130 -30.48 -13.22 34.90
N VAL A 131 -31.58 -13.27 34.14
CA VAL A 131 -32.88 -13.84 34.52
C VAL A 131 -33.81 -13.93 33.28
N SER A 132 -34.58 -15.03 33.23
CA SER A 132 -36.00 -15.20 32.87
C SER A 132 -36.77 -14.13 32.07
N ARG A 133 -37.47 -14.62 31.01
CA ARG A 133 -38.86 -14.32 30.54
C ARG A 133 -38.96 -14.85 29.10
N GLY A 134 -39.97 -15.58 28.62
CA GLY A 134 -41.23 -16.16 29.08
C GLY A 134 -41.69 -17.04 27.90
N ALA A 135 -42.24 -18.23 28.18
CA ALA A 135 -43.66 -18.52 28.13
C ALA A 135 -44.29 -18.48 26.71
N SER A 136 -45.03 -19.56 26.42
CA SER A 136 -45.89 -19.82 25.25
C SER A 136 -45.17 -20.51 24.09
N ASP A 137 -45.64 -21.61 23.52
CA ASP A 137 -47.03 -22.07 23.39
C ASP A 137 -47.03 -23.60 23.20
N ASP A 138 -47.86 -24.27 24.00
CA ASP A 138 -48.08 -25.71 24.00
C ASP A 138 -48.56 -26.20 22.63
N GLY A 139 -47.86 -27.20 22.10
CA GLY A 139 -48.36 -28.00 21.00
C GLY A 139 -49.51 -28.89 21.47
N ASP A 140 -50.72 -28.61 21.01
CA ASP A 140 -51.80 -29.58 20.97
C ASP A 140 -51.81 -30.25 19.58
N GLY A 141 -51.36 -31.50 19.56
CA GLY A 141 -51.54 -32.39 18.43
C GLY A 141 -52.55 -33.47 18.79
N ALA A 142 -53.61 -33.59 17.99
CA ALA A 142 -54.29 -34.86 17.80
C ALA A 142 -55.02 -34.85 16.45
N GLY A 143 -54.48 -35.64 15.53
CA GLY A 143 -55.24 -36.15 14.40
C GLY A 143 -55.96 -37.43 14.81
N ALA A 144 -57.20 -37.57 14.33
CA ALA A 144 -57.82 -38.82 13.87
C ALA A 144 -59.10 -38.46 13.12
#